data_AF-A0A7X7D2X1-F1
#
_entry.id   AF-A0A7X7D2X1-F1
#
_cell.length_a   1.000
_cell.length_b   1.000
_cell.length_c   1.000
_cell.angle_alpha   90.00
_cell.angle_beta   90.00
_cell.angle_gamma   90.00
#
_symmetry.space_group_name_H-M   'P 1'
#
loop_
_entity.id
_entity.type
_entity.pdbx_description
1 polymer ?
#
loop_
_entity_poly.entity_id
_entity_poly.type
_entity_poly.pdbx_seq_one_letter_code
_entity_poly.pdbx_strand_id
1 'polypeptide(L)'
;GARPLRRAIQRLVEDPLSERLLYKQFRSGELVIVDAELDPETDETVMTFRSVEGFEVPSASSDSESTDSEAELAEAGPPTE
;
A
#
# COMPACT_ATOMS: atom_id res chain seq x y z
N GLY A 1 -9.48 -12.99 28.00
CA GLY A 1 -9.39 -11.65 27.38
C GLY A 1 -8.18 -11.59 26.47
N ALA A 2 -8.36 -11.34 25.17
CA ALA A 2 -7.30 -11.39 24.16
C ALA A 2 -6.36 -10.16 24.12
N ARG A 3 -6.41 -9.29 25.14
CA ARG A 3 -5.50 -8.14 25.28
C ARG A 3 -4.02 -8.51 25.13
N PRO A 4 -3.53 -9.66 25.67
CA PRO A 4 -2.15 -10.09 25.46
C PRO A 4 -1.81 -10.27 23.97
N LEU A 5 -2.72 -10.83 23.17
CA LEU A 5 -2.50 -11.10 21.75
C LEU A 5 -2.32 -9.79 20.96
N ARG A 6 -3.17 -8.79 21.20
CA ARG A 6 -3.04 -7.47 20.56
C ARG A 6 -1.68 -6.83 20.86
N ARG A 7 -1.19 -6.94 22.11
CA ARG A 7 0.12 -6.40 22.49
C ARG A 7 1.27 -7.17 21.84
N ALA A 8 1.13 -8.48 21.67
CA ALA A 8 2.11 -9.29 20.96
C ALA A 8 2.20 -8.88 19.49
N ILE A 9 1.07 -8.75 18.78
CA ILE A 9 1.03 -8.32 17.38
C ILE A 9 1.63 -6.92 17.22
N GLN A 10 1.25 -5.97 18.09
CA GLN A 10 1.81 -4.63 18.08
C GLN A 10 3.34 -4.65 18.14
N ARG A 11 3.90 -5.36 19.13
CA ARG A 11 5.34 -5.36 19.41
C ARG A 11 6.17 -6.18 18.42
N LEU A 12 5.62 -7.30 17.96
CA LEU A 12 6.34 -8.22 17.08
C LEU A 12 6.21 -7.86 15.60
N VAL A 13 5.12 -7.19 15.22
CA VAL A 13 4.79 -6.92 13.81
C VAL A 13 4.65 -5.43 13.53
N GLU A 14 3.76 -4.71 14.22
CA GLU A 14 3.48 -3.30 13.87
C GLU A 14 4.68 -2.38 14.14
N ASP A 15 5.33 -2.51 15.30
CA ASP A 15 6.45 -1.64 15.67
C ASP A 15 7.63 -1.83 14.69
N PRO A 16 8.12 -3.07 14.39
CA PRO A 16 9.21 -3.27 13.44
C PRO A 16 8.83 -2.95 11.99
N LEU A 17 7.55 -3.08 11.61
CA LEU A 17 7.09 -2.71 10.27
C LEU A 17 7.07 -1.18 10.11
N SER A 18 6.67 -0.45 11.14
CA SER A 18 6.66 1.02 11.16
C SER A 18 8.07 1.60 11.00
N GLU A 19 9.06 1.02 11.68
CA GLU A 19 10.46 1.42 11.51
C GLU A 19 10.95 1.21 10.08
N ARG A 20 10.70 0.04 9.49
CA ARG A 20 11.09 -0.27 8.10
C ARG A 20 10.41 0.63 7.09
N LEU A 21 9.13 0.97 7.32
CA LEU A 21 8.40 1.93 6.50
C LEU A 21 8.98 3.34 6.60
N LEU A 22 9.34 3.78 7.81
CA LEU A 22 10.00 5.07 8.05
C LEU A 22 11.35 5.15 7.34
N TYR A 23 12.10 4.04 7.31
CA TYR A 23 13.35 3.91 6.55
C TYR A 23 13.16 3.69 5.04
N LYS A 24 11.93 3.76 4.53
CA LYS A 24 11.58 3.58 3.11
C LYS A 24 12.03 2.22 2.53
N GLN A 25 12.10 1.19 3.36
CA GLN A 25 12.43 -0.18 2.91
C GLN A 25 11.26 -0.83 2.15
N PHE A 26 10.04 -0.36 2.42
CA PHE A 26 8.83 -0.78 1.72
C PHE A 26 8.16 0.42 1.05
N ARG A 27 7.51 0.16 -0.09
CA ARG A 27 6.77 1.16 -0.87
C ARG A 27 5.27 0.95 -0.76
N SER A 28 4.53 2.01 -1.03
CA SER A 28 3.07 1.90 -1.17
C SER A 28 2.73 0.94 -2.31
N GLY A 29 1.73 0.08 -2.09
CA GLY A 29 1.30 -0.93 -3.05
C GLY A 29 2.08 -2.24 -3.00
N GLU A 30 3.08 -2.39 -2.14
CA GLU A 30 3.75 -3.67 -1.90
C GLU A 30 2.98 -4.51 -0.87
N LEU A 31 2.95 -5.83 -1.09
CA LEU A 31 2.44 -6.78 -0.11
C LEU A 31 3.60 -7.28 0.75
N VAL A 32 3.53 -7.05 2.06
CA VAL A 32 4.56 -7.46 3.01
C VAL A 32 4.16 -8.80 3.65
N ILE A 33 4.95 -9.83 3.40
CA ILE A 33 4.85 -11.15 4.01
C ILE A 33 5.70 -11.15 5.27
N VAL A 34 5.09 -11.50 6.39
CA VAL A 34 5.75 -11.65 7.69
C VAL A 34 5.78 -13.12 8.06
N ASP A 35 6.95 -13.64 8.38
CA ASP A 35 7.15 -15.04 8.78
C ASP A 35 7.93 -15.13 10.09
N ALA A 36 7.89 -16.28 10.74
CA ALA A 36 8.64 -16.58 11.95
C ALA A 36 9.66 -17.67 11.65
N GLU A 37 10.94 -17.30 11.64
CA GLU A 37 12.04 -18.18 11.31
C GLU A 37 13.00 -18.32 12.50
N LEU A 38 13.70 -19.45 12.58
CA LEU A 38 14.73 -19.66 13.59
C LEU A 38 16.03 -19.03 13.10
N ASP A 39 16.59 -18.12 13.90
CA ASP A 39 17.90 -17.55 13.63
C ASP A 39 18.99 -18.62 13.87
N PRO A 40 19.81 -18.96 12.85
CA PRO A 40 20.81 -20.03 12.94
C PRO A 40 21.98 -19.70 13.89
N GLU A 41 22.18 -18.44 14.27
CA GLU A 41 23.26 -18.04 15.17
C GLU A 41 22.81 -17.99 16.64
N THR A 42 21.54 -17.65 16.86
CA THR A 42 21.00 -17.41 18.21
C THR A 42 20.03 -18.48 18.70
N ASP A 43 19.55 -19.36 17.81
CA ASP A 43 18.47 -20.33 18.08
C ASP A 43 17.18 -19.66 18.59
N GLU A 44 16.99 -18.36 18.33
CA GLU A 44 15.78 -17.62 18.69
C GLU A 44 14.83 -17.49 17.49
N THR A 45 13.52 -17.47 17.77
CA THR A 45 12.52 -17.20 16.73
C THR A 45 12.47 -15.70 16.43
N VAL A 46 12.80 -15.34 15.19
CA VAL A 46 12.81 -13.96 14.70
C VAL A 46 11.75 -13.76 13.63
N MET A 47 11.19 -12.55 13.59
CA MET A 47 10.21 -12.18 12.56
C MET A 47 10.95 -11.70 11.31
N THR A 48 10.74 -12.37 10.18
CA THR A 48 11.29 -11.98 8.87
C THR A 48 10.22 -11.24 8.06
N PHE A 49 10.66 -10.25 7.28
CA PHE A 49 9.76 -9.38 6.49
C PHE A 49 10.23 -9.38 5.05
N ARG A 50 9.35 -9.77 4.13
CA ARG A 50 9.62 -9.83 2.68
C ARG A 50 8.55 -9.04 1.95
N SER A 51 8.92 -8.12 1.06
CA SER A 51 7.96 -7.49 0.16
C SER A 51 7.86 -8.25 -1.15
N VAL A 52 6.65 -8.32 -1.68
CA VAL A 52 6.35 -8.74 -3.04
C VAL A 52 5.56 -7.62 -3.72
N GLU A 53 5.67 -7.51 -5.04
CA GLU A 53 4.82 -6.60 -5.80
C GLU A 53 3.36 -6.95 -5.51
N GLY A 54 2.64 -5.98 -4.94
CA GLY A 54 1.27 -6.20 -4.51
C GLY A 54 0.34 -6.33 -5.69
N PHE A 55 -0.76 -7.04 -5.47
CA PHE A 55 -1.87 -7.06 -6.40
C PHE A 55 -2.54 -5.67 -6.39
N GLU A 56 -2.62 -5.03 -7.55
CA GLU A 56 -3.41 -3.82 -7.72
C GLU A 56 -4.87 -4.19 -7.47
N VAL A 57 -5.39 -3.85 -6.28
CA VAL A 57 -6.83 -3.95 -6.02
C VAL A 57 -7.51 -3.10 -7.09
N PRO A 58 -8.33 -3.68 -7.98
CA PRO A 58 -9.07 -2.87 -8.93
C PRO A 58 -9.90 -1.90 -8.10
N SER A 59 -9.59 -0.62 -8.22
CA SER A 59 -10.25 0.44 -7.48
C SER A 59 -11.73 0.40 -7.86
N ALA A 60 -12.54 -0.22 -7.01
CA ALA A 60 -13.98 -0.11 -7.10
C ALA A 60 -14.33 1.34 -6.72
N SER A 61 -14.40 2.20 -7.74
CA SER A 61 -15.12 3.48 -7.78
C SER A 61 -14.84 4.46 -6.64
N SER A 62 -13.92 5.39 -6.87
CA SER A 62 -14.03 6.75 -6.32
C SER A 62 -14.26 7.71 -7.48
N ASP A 63 -15.47 7.64 -8.05
CA ASP A 63 -16.02 8.72 -8.88
C ASP A 63 -16.19 9.96 -8.02
N SER A 64 -15.16 10.80 -7.97
CA SER A 64 -15.27 12.20 -7.56
C SER A 64 -14.14 12.99 -8.21
N GLU A 65 -14.12 13.00 -9.54
CA GLU A 65 -13.43 14.05 -10.28
C GLU A 65 -14.46 15.09 -10.72
N SER A 66 -14.74 16.02 -9.81
CA SER A 66 -15.43 17.27 -10.11
C SER A 66 -14.41 18.24 -10.69
N THR A 67 -14.11 18.13 -11.98
CA THR A 67 -13.47 19.21 -12.75
C THR A 67 -13.76 18.97 -14.22
N ASP A 68 -14.73 19.71 -14.76
CA ASP A 68 -14.69 20.04 -16.19
C ASP A 68 -15.01 21.54 -16.32
N SER A 69 -13.94 22.34 -16.33
CA SER A 69 -13.95 23.73 -16.76
C SER A 69 -13.17 23.81 -18.07
N GLU A 70 -13.91 24.16 -19.12
CA GLU A 70 -13.53 24.92 -20.32
C GLU A 70 -12.27 24.52 -21.11
N ALA A 71 -12.48 24.12 -22.38
CA ALA A 71 -11.81 24.78 -23.51
C ALA A 71 -12.52 24.53 -24.85
N GLU A 72 -12.69 25.62 -25.60
CA GLU A 72 -13.07 25.76 -27.01
C GLU A 72 -12.49 24.70 -27.96
N LEU A 73 -13.25 24.37 -29.02
CA LEU A 73 -12.72 24.17 -30.37
C LEU A 73 -13.77 24.55 -31.42
N ALA A 74 -13.41 25.55 -32.22
CA ALA A 74 -14.08 25.97 -33.44
C ALA A 74 -14.14 24.85 -34.50
N GLU A 75 -15.17 24.87 -35.35
CA GLU A 75 -15.09 24.77 -36.82
C GLU A 75 -16.46 24.34 -37.41
N ALA A 76 -17.01 25.13 -38.32
CA ALA A 76 -17.61 24.65 -39.57
C ALA A 76 -18.02 25.85 -40.44
N GLY A 77 -17.47 25.90 -41.65
CA GLY A 77 -17.69 26.94 -42.66
C GLY A 77 -19.11 27.00 -43.24
N PRO A 78 -19.32 27.86 -44.25
CA PRO A 78 -20.64 28.39 -44.60
C PRO A 78 -21.44 27.45 -45.51
N PRO A 79 -22.77 27.63 -45.56
CA PRO A 79 -23.48 27.44 -46.82
C PRO A 79 -24.39 28.62 -47.20
N THR A 80 -24.19 29.02 -48.45
CA THR A 80 -25.06 29.68 -49.45
C THR A 80 -26.58 29.61 -49.24
N GLU A 81 -27.29 30.73 -49.36
CA GLU A 81 -27.98 31.23 -50.59
C GLU A 81 -28.33 32.72 -50.44
#